data_AF-A0A7V5UK70-F1
#
_entry.id   AF-A0A7V5UK70-F1
#
_cell.length_a   1.000
_cell.length_b   1.000
_cell.length_c   1.000
_cell.angle_alpha   90.00
_cell.angle_beta   90.00
_cell.angle_gamma   90.00
#
_symmetry.space_group_name_H-M   'P 1'
#
loop_
_entity.id
_entity.type
_entity.pdbx_description
1 polymer ?
#
loop_
_entity_poly.entity_id
_entity_poly.type
_entity_poly.pdbx_seq_one_letter_code
_entity_poly.pdbx_strand_id
1 'polypeptide(L)'
;MLGMGPTELVIVGIVAVLLFGSKLPEVARSLGASYRQFREGLSELQSQVQFDVHTPPPSPASSPTTSDDDEEDYTEPAAPKFEPPPAENSDANC
;
A
#
# COMPACT_ATOMS: atom_id res chain seq x y z
N MET A 1 28.50 13.64 6.98
CA MET A 1 28.91 14.27 5.71
C MET A 1 28.80 13.26 4.57
N LEU A 2 27.60 12.72 4.33
CA LEU A 2 27.26 11.84 3.21
C LEU A 2 25.89 12.30 2.72
N GLY A 3 25.87 13.53 2.21
CA GLY A 3 24.68 14.06 1.55
C GLY A 3 24.65 13.51 0.13
N MET A 4 24.27 12.25 -0.04
CA MET A 4 23.63 11.78 -1.29
C MET A 4 22.32 12.54 -1.40
N GLY A 5 22.42 13.82 -1.72
CA GLY A 5 21.29 14.71 -1.87
C GLY A 5 20.64 14.46 -3.22
N PRO A 6 19.37 14.91 -3.38
CA PRO A 6 18.69 14.88 -4.67
C PRO A 6 19.55 15.50 -5.79
N THR A 7 20.40 16.49 -5.48
CA THR A 7 21.35 17.10 -6.42
C THR A 7 22.34 16.10 -7.03
N GLU A 8 22.93 15.21 -6.24
CA GLU A 8 23.91 14.21 -6.72
C GLU A 8 23.23 13.23 -7.69
N LEU A 9 22.02 12.78 -7.33
CA LEU A 9 21.19 11.90 -8.17
C LEU A 9 20.83 12.56 -9.49
N VAL A 10 20.51 13.85 -9.49
CA VAL A 10 20.22 14.61 -10.72
C VAL A 10 21.45 14.69 -11.61
N ILE A 11 22.63 14.97 -11.06
CA ILE A 11 23.88 15.02 -11.85
C ILE A 11 24.18 13.66 -12.50
N VAL A 12 24.08 12.56 -11.72
CA VAL A 12 24.26 11.21 -12.26
C VAL A 12 23.21 10.88 -13.31
N GLY A 13 21.95 11.29 -13.08
CA GLY A 13 20.86 11.14 -14.04
C GLY A 13 21.15 11.86 -15.36
N ILE A 14 21.64 13.10 -15.32
CA ILE A 14 22.04 13.85 -16.51
C ILE A 14 23.16 13.13 -17.26
N VAL A 15 24.20 12.67 -16.56
CA VAL A 15 25.30 11.93 -17.19
C VAL A 15 24.80 10.64 -17.84
N ALA A 16 23.90 9.90 -17.18
CA ALA A 16 23.28 8.72 -17.74
C ALA A 16 22.45 9.06 -19.00
N VAL A 17 21.70 10.16 -19.00
CA VAL A 17 20.97 10.63 -20.19
C VAL A 17 21.92 11.03 -21.31
N LEU A 18 23.09 11.60 -21.02
CA LEU A 18 24.07 11.92 -22.07
C LEU A 18 24.70 10.67 -22.70
N LEU A 19 24.94 9.62 -21.89
CA LEU A 19 25.53 8.36 -22.35
C LEU A 19 24.51 7.48 -23.10
N PHE A 20 23.31 7.33 -22.54
CA PHE A 20 22.29 6.40 -23.03
C PHE A 20 21.19 7.09 -23.85
N GLY A 21 20.98 8.40 -23.68
CA GLY A 21 19.97 9.18 -24.39
C GLY A 21 18.57 8.61 -24.22
N SER A 22 17.90 8.35 -25.34
CA SER A 22 16.57 7.75 -25.41
C SER A 22 16.54 6.27 -25.03
N LYS A 23 17.69 5.59 -24.87
CA LYS A 23 17.77 4.18 -24.48
C LYS A 23 17.73 3.97 -22.98
N LEU A 24 17.94 5.01 -22.17
CA LEU A 24 17.81 4.96 -20.72
C LEU A 24 16.46 4.39 -20.24
N PRO A 25 15.28 4.86 -20.70
CA PRO A 25 13.99 4.29 -20.28
C PRO A 25 13.79 2.84 -20.73
N GLU A 26 14.41 2.43 -21.84
CA GLU A 26 14.37 1.04 -22.33
C GLU A 26 15.18 0.12 -21.39
N VAL A 27 16.39 0.55 -21.02
CA VAL A 27 17.25 -0.14 -20.05
C VAL A 27 16.64 -0.16 -18.64
N ALA A 28 16.06 0.96 -18.19
CA ALA A 28 15.39 1.03 -16.90
C ALA A 28 14.17 0.09 -16.84
N ARG A 29 13.40 -0.03 -17.93
CA ARG A 29 12.28 -0.97 -18.01
C ARG A 29 12.74 -2.43 -18.00
N SER A 30 13.80 -2.77 -18.73
CA SER A 30 14.31 -4.16 -18.76
C SER A 30 14.92 -4.56 -17.42
N LEU A 31 15.72 -3.68 -16.80
CA LEU A 31 16.28 -3.89 -15.46
C LEU A 31 15.19 -3.90 -14.38
N GLY A 32 14.21 -3.00 -14.46
CA GLY A 32 13.10 -2.93 -13.52
C GLY A 32 12.21 -4.17 -13.55
N ALA A 33 11.95 -4.71 -14.74
CA ALA A 33 11.23 -5.98 -14.88
C ALA A 33 11.98 -7.15 -14.24
N SER A 34 13.30 -7.25 -14.44
CA SER A 34 14.16 -8.25 -13.81
C SER A 34 14.20 -8.08 -12.29
N TYR A 35 14.37 -6.85 -11.81
CA TYR A 35 14.38 -6.53 -10.38
C TYR A 35 13.06 -6.90 -9.68
N ARG A 36 11.92 -6.67 -10.35
CA ARG A 36 10.61 -7.05 -9.84
C ARG A 36 10.48 -8.57 -9.68
N GLN A 37 10.84 -9.34 -10.70
CA GLN A 37 10.81 -10.80 -10.65
C GLN A 37 11.77 -11.35 -9.58
N PHE A 38 12.96 -10.76 -9.46
CA PHE A 38 13.92 -11.11 -8.42
C PHE A 38 13.36 -10.84 -7.01
N ARG A 39 12.72 -9.69 -6.80
CA ARG A 39 12.10 -9.34 -5.51
C ARG A 39 10.93 -10.25 -5.17
N GLU A 40 10.09 -10.59 -6.14
CA GLU A 40 9.00 -11.56 -5.96
C GLU A 40 9.54 -12.94 -5.57
N GLY A 41 10.58 -13.42 -6.25
CA GLY A 41 11.26 -14.68 -5.90
C GLY A 41 11.88 -14.67 -4.50
N LEU A 42 12.57 -13.58 -4.11
CA LEU A 42 13.08 -13.42 -2.75
C LEU A 42 11.95 -13.37 -1.70
N SER A 43 10.83 -12.72 -2.03
CA SER A 43 9.65 -12.63 -1.16
C SER A 43 8.96 -13.97 -0.94
N GLU A 44 9.00 -14.85 -1.93
CA GLU A 44 8.49 -16.21 -1.82
C GLU A 44 9.41 -17.06 -0.93
N LEU A 45 10.74 -16.99 -1.13
CA LEU A 45 11.71 -17.71 -0.32
C LEU A 45 11.67 -17.30 1.16
N GLN A 46 11.61 -16.01 1.47
CA GLN A 46 11.50 -15.54 2.86
C GLN A 46 10.20 -16.03 3.52
N SER A 47 9.11 -16.19 2.75
CA SER A 47 7.82 -16.65 3.28
C SER A 47 7.83 -18.14 3.60
N GLN A 48 8.48 -18.97 2.76
CA GLN A 48 8.66 -20.39 3.00
C GLN A 48 9.57 -20.65 4.21
N VAL A 49 10.67 -19.88 4.33
CA VAL A 49 11.60 -20.02 5.46
C VAL A 49 10.98 -19.58 6.79
N GLN A 50 10.12 -18.55 6.80
CA GLN A 50 9.40 -18.13 8.02
C GLN A 50 8.30 -19.13 8.42
N PHE A 51 7.65 -19.78 7.46
CA PHE A 51 6.61 -20.78 7.74
C PHE A 51 7.18 -22.06 8.38
N ASP A 52 8.37 -22.50 7.94
CA ASP A 52 9.03 -23.68 8.52
C ASP A 52 9.57 -23.43 9.95
N VAL A 53 9.82 -22.16 10.32
CA VAL A 53 10.34 -21.76 11.64
C VAL A 53 9.23 -21.32 12.60
N HIS A 54 8.06 -20.90 12.09
CA HIS A 54 6.94 -20.44 12.90
C HIS A 54 5.71 -21.32 12.67
N THR A 55 5.66 -22.47 13.35
CA THR A 55 4.37 -23.10 13.73
C THR A 55 3.99 -22.66 15.14
N PRO A 56 3.27 -21.53 15.33
CA PRO A 56 2.48 -21.31 16.53
C PRO A 56 1.14 -22.05 16.37
N PRO A 57 0.52 -22.54 17.47
CA PRO A 57 -0.78 -23.20 17.40
C PRO A 57 -1.86 -22.24 16.87
N PRO A 58 -2.90 -22.75 16.18
CA PRO A 58 -3.93 -21.91 15.58
C PRO A 58 -4.72 -21.18 16.67
N SER A 59 -4.73 -19.85 16.62
CA SER A 59 -5.62 -19.00 17.41
C SER A 59 -6.54 -18.24 16.45
N PRO A 60 -7.87 -18.36 16.59
CA PRO A 60 -8.83 -17.79 15.65
C PRO A 60 -9.24 -16.37 16.07
N ALA A 61 -9.11 -15.38 15.20
CA ALA A 61 -10.02 -14.22 15.16
C ALA A 61 -9.71 -13.31 13.97
N SER A 62 -10.70 -13.20 13.10
CA SER A 62 -10.79 -12.30 11.96
C SER A 62 -10.91 -10.83 12.39
N SER A 63 -10.19 -9.93 11.70
CA SER A 63 -10.71 -8.63 11.19
C SER A 63 -9.58 -7.78 10.57
N PRO A 64 -9.71 -7.29 9.32
CA PRO A 64 -8.94 -6.15 8.84
C PRO A 64 -9.82 -4.89 8.88
N THR A 65 -9.45 -3.95 9.74
CA THR A 65 -9.89 -2.54 9.63
C THR A 65 -8.85 -1.81 8.80
N THR A 66 -9.27 -1.33 7.63
CA THR A 66 -8.56 -0.34 6.82
C THR A 66 -8.56 0.99 7.58
N SER A 67 -7.37 1.50 7.88
CA SER A 67 -7.12 2.89 8.26
C SER A 67 -6.16 3.45 7.23
N ASP A 68 -6.71 3.94 6.12
CA ASP A 68 -6.07 4.97 5.30
C ASP A 68 -6.48 6.30 5.93
N ASP A 69 -5.53 6.92 6.63
CA ASP A 69 -5.62 8.25 7.22
C ASP A 69 -5.06 9.22 6.17
N ASP A 70 -5.91 9.62 5.22
CA ASP A 70 -5.69 10.80 4.38
C ASP A 70 -6.32 11.98 5.15
N GLU A 71 -5.52 12.60 6.02
CA GLU A 71 -5.78 13.94 6.55
C GLU A 71 -5.66 14.93 5.39
N GLU A 72 -6.75 15.54 4.91
CA GLU A 72 -6.85 16.97 4.58
C GLU A 72 -8.32 17.41 4.30
N ASP A 73 -8.62 18.60 4.82
CA ASP A 73 -9.73 19.50 4.48
C ASP A 73 -11.09 19.35 5.20
N TYR A 74 -11.21 20.15 6.25
CA TYR A 74 -12.41 20.36 7.06
C TYR A 74 -13.41 21.27 6.36
N THR A 75 -14.65 20.79 6.22
CA THR A 75 -15.85 21.65 6.36
C THR A 75 -16.92 20.95 7.20
N GLU A 76 -16.87 21.20 8.51
CA GLU A 76 -18.02 21.14 9.42
C GLU A 76 -18.89 22.41 9.16
N PRO A 77 -20.23 22.54 9.40
CA PRO A 77 -21.23 21.75 10.14
C PRO A 77 -22.48 21.43 9.25
N ALA A 78 -23.61 20.81 9.62
CA ALA A 78 -24.39 20.85 10.83
C ALA A 78 -25.30 19.60 10.94
N ALA A 79 -25.27 18.93 12.08
CA ALA A 79 -26.43 18.19 12.57
C ALA A 79 -27.59 19.18 12.82
N PRO A 80 -28.87 18.79 13.01
CA PRO A 80 -29.43 17.44 13.10
C PRO A 80 -30.79 17.28 12.36
N LYS A 81 -31.22 16.05 12.04
CA LYS A 81 -32.63 15.68 12.31
C LYS A 81 -32.81 14.18 12.47
N PHE A 82 -32.85 13.78 13.73
CA PHE A 82 -33.52 12.56 14.19
C PHE A 82 -35.02 12.80 14.13
N GLU A 83 -35.73 12.00 13.34
CA GLU A 83 -37.20 11.83 13.42
C GLU A 83 -37.53 10.33 13.19
N PRO A 84 -37.66 9.50 14.24
CA PRO A 84 -38.49 8.29 14.18
C PRO A 84 -39.94 8.72 14.44
N PRO A 85 -40.97 8.29 13.67
CA PRO A 85 -41.48 6.91 13.72
C PRO A 85 -42.15 6.48 12.37
N PRO A 86 -42.70 5.25 12.20
CA PRO A 86 -44.03 4.90 12.74
C PRO A 86 -44.01 3.57 13.51
N ALA A 87 -44.86 3.47 14.55
CA ALA A 87 -45.14 2.19 15.21
C ALA A 87 -45.76 1.22 14.19
N GLU A 88 -44.98 0.26 13.70
CA GLU A 88 -45.48 -0.83 12.88
C GLU A 88 -46.26 -1.78 13.79
N ASN A 89 -47.54 -1.93 13.49
CA ASN A 89 -48.51 -2.64 14.28
C ASN A 89 -48.06 -4.08 14.52
N SER A 90 -47.95 -4.43 15.80
CA SER A 90 -47.82 -5.81 16.25
C SER A 90 -49.16 -6.52 16.04
N ASP A 91 -49.46 -6.84 14.78
CA ASP A 91 -50.44 -7.85 14.39
C ASP A 91 -49.92 -9.23 14.83
N ALA A 92 -49.98 -9.49 16.14
CA ALA A 92 -49.87 -10.83 16.70
C ALA A 92 -51.29 -11.37 16.94
N ASN A 93 -51.87 -11.92 15.88
CA ASN A 93 -52.81 -13.02 16.01
C ASN A 93 -51.99 -14.26 16.45
N CYS A 94 -51.92 -14.48 17.76
CA CYS A 94 -51.73 -15.77 18.45
C CYS A 94 -51.84 -15.56 19.96
#